data_AF-A0A4P8EIH6-F1
#
_entry.id   AF-A0A4P8EIH6-F1
#
_cell.length_a   1.000
_cell.length_b   1.000
_cell.length_c   1.000
_cell.angle_alpha   90.00
_cell.angle_beta   90.00
_cell.angle_gamma   90.00
#
_symmetry.space_group_name_H-M   'P 1'
#
loop_
_entity.id
_entity.type
_entity.pdbx_description
1 polymer ?
#
loop_
_entity_poly.entity_id
_entity_poly.type
_entity_poly.pdbx_seq_one_letter_code
_entity_poly.pdbx_strand_id
1 'polypeptide(L)'
;MMYANALPDPEYQAEFYEGVALKRGLAWVVDTILTAIITALIVPFTAFTALFFLPLLYLTVNFAYRWMTLSGKSATFGMRLAAIEFRRADGQPFDSGTAALHTLGYAISMAFVLPQVLSIFMMIFGPRGQGLTDTVLGTVAVNRVARF
;
A
#
# COMPACT_ATOMS: atom_id res chain seq x y z
N MET A 1 28.12 -7.39 -19.04
CA MET A 1 26.66 -7.50 -19.29
C MET A 1 25.98 -6.72 -18.17
N MET A 2 25.55 -5.49 -18.44
CA MET A 2 24.94 -4.61 -17.44
C MET A 2 23.50 -5.09 -17.26
N TYR A 3 23.20 -5.75 -16.14
CA TYR A 3 21.80 -6.01 -15.78
C TYR A 3 21.15 -4.65 -15.56
N ALA A 4 20.38 -4.17 -16.54
CA ALA A 4 19.49 -3.04 -16.32
C ALA A 4 18.52 -3.48 -15.21
N ASN A 5 18.66 -2.89 -14.02
CA ASN A 5 17.70 -3.11 -12.94
C ASN A 5 16.31 -2.75 -13.48
N ALA A 6 15.33 -3.65 -13.32
CA ALA A 6 13.96 -3.42 -13.81
C ALA A 6 13.23 -2.31 -13.02
N LEU A 7 13.83 -1.84 -11.92
CA LEU A 7 13.36 -0.73 -11.11
C LEU A 7 14.30 0.48 -11.25
N PRO A 8 13.80 1.72 -11.13
CA PRO A 8 14.60 2.93 -11.21
C PRO A 8 15.70 2.92 -10.16
N ASP A 9 16.89 3.34 -10.55
CA ASP A 9 18.00 3.47 -9.63
C ASP A 9 17.75 4.66 -8.68
N PRO A 10 17.75 4.46 -7.35
CA PRO A 10 17.45 5.54 -6.42
C PRO A 10 18.50 6.66 -6.39
N GLU A 11 19.73 6.41 -6.85
CA GLU A 11 20.79 7.43 -6.91
C GLU A 11 20.71 8.25 -8.21
N TYR A 12 20.55 7.58 -9.34
CA TYR A 12 20.54 8.24 -10.66
C TYR A 12 19.14 8.69 -11.11
N GLN A 13 18.08 8.12 -10.53
CA GLN A 13 16.68 8.35 -10.89
C GLN A 13 15.84 8.60 -9.62
N ALA A 14 16.34 9.46 -8.74
CA ALA A 14 15.72 9.76 -7.44
C ALA A 14 14.30 10.37 -7.56
N GLU A 15 13.99 11.05 -8.67
CA GLU A 15 12.68 11.63 -9.00
C GLU A 15 11.51 10.63 -8.94
N PHE A 16 11.78 9.34 -9.16
CA PHE A 16 10.79 8.28 -9.00
C PHE A 16 10.36 8.03 -7.55
N TYR A 17 11.24 8.34 -6.60
CA TYR A 17 11.05 8.09 -5.17
C TYR A 17 10.80 9.39 -4.38
N GLU A 18 10.94 10.54 -5.02
CA GLU A 18 10.76 11.84 -4.37
C GLU A 18 9.35 11.99 -3.77
N GLY A 19 9.32 12.28 -2.46
CA GLY A 19 8.09 12.50 -1.70
C GLY A 19 7.19 11.26 -1.55
N VAL A 20 7.63 10.07 -1.95
CA VAL A 20 6.80 8.85 -1.93
C VAL A 20 6.31 8.52 -0.52
N ALA A 21 7.16 8.65 0.51
CA ALA A 21 6.77 8.38 1.90
C ALA A 21 5.60 9.27 2.35
N LEU A 22 5.66 10.58 2.08
CA LEU A 22 4.60 11.53 2.42
C LEU A 22 3.32 11.25 1.62
N LYS A 23 3.45 11.02 0.31
CA LYS A 23 2.33 10.66 -0.57
C LYS A 23 1.62 9.39 -0.10
N ARG A 24 2.37 8.38 0.37
CA ARG A 24 1.82 7.16 0.97
C ARG A 24 1.10 7.45 2.29
N GLY A 25 1.62 8.35 3.13
CA GLY A 25 0.94 8.79 4.34
C GLY A 25 -0.41 9.46 4.05
N LEU A 26 -0.46 10.38 3.08
CA LEU A 26 -1.71 11.02 2.65
C LEU A 26 -2.68 10.02 2.02
N ALA A 27 -2.19 9.13 1.16
CA ALA A 27 -2.98 8.05 0.57
C ALA A 27 -3.58 7.13 1.64
N TRP A 28 -2.83 6.82 2.70
CA TRP A 28 -3.29 6.00 3.82
C TRP A 28 -4.46 6.66 4.57
N VAL A 29 -4.42 7.98 4.80
CA VAL A 29 -5.54 8.72 5.42
C VAL A 29 -6.79 8.61 4.54
N VAL A 30 -6.66 8.86 3.24
CA VAL A 30 -7.78 8.76 2.30
C VAL A 30 -8.36 7.34 2.27
N ASP A 31 -7.52 6.32 2.15
CA ASP A 31 -7.95 4.93 2.13
C ASP A 31 -8.65 4.52 3.43
N THR A 32 -8.19 5.03 4.56
CA THR A 32 -8.79 4.79 5.88
C THR A 32 -10.19 5.38 5.95
N ILE A 33 -10.37 6.62 5.49
CA ILE A 33 -11.69 7.27 5.41
C ILE A 33 -12.62 6.50 4.47
N LEU A 34 -12.15 6.14 3.27
CA LEU A 34 -12.95 5.38 2.31
C LEU A 34 -13.38 4.02 2.88
N THR A 35 -12.45 3.30 3.51
CA THR A 35 -12.76 2.02 4.16
C THR A 35 -13.78 2.21 5.27
N ALA A 36 -13.62 3.22 6.13
CA ALA A 36 -14.56 3.50 7.22
C ALA A 36 -15.97 3.82 6.69
N ILE A 37 -16.07 4.60 5.60
CA ILE A 37 -17.35 4.88 4.93
C ILE A 37 -17.98 3.58 4.42
N ILE A 38 -17.23 2.72 3.72
CA ILE A 38 -17.73 1.44 3.21
C ILE A 38 -18.21 0.56 4.37
N THR A 39 -17.43 0.45 5.44
CA THR A 39 -17.82 -0.29 6.65
C THR A 39 -19.09 0.26 7.27
N ALA A 40 -19.20 1.58 7.43
CA ALA A 40 -20.40 2.22 7.99
C ALA A 40 -21.64 1.98 7.12
N LEU A 41 -21.49 2.00 5.79
CA LEU A 41 -22.57 1.69 4.85
C LEU A 41 -23.02 0.23 4.94
N ILE A 42 -22.16 -0.71 5.29
CA ILE A 42 -22.50 -2.14 5.45
C ILE A 42 -23.32 -2.39 6.73
N VAL A 43 -23.08 -1.64 7.81
CA VAL A 43 -23.69 -1.88 9.13
C VAL A 43 -25.23 -1.97 9.09
N PRO A 44 -25.98 -1.06 8.43
CA PRO A 44 -27.44 -1.15 8.35
C PRO A 44 -27.94 -2.44 7.67
N PHE A 45 -27.21 -2.94 6.66
CA PHE A 45 -27.56 -4.17 5.96
C PHE A 45 -27.36 -5.43 6.81
N THR A 46 -26.67 -5.32 7.94
CA THR A 46 -26.56 -6.40 8.95
C THR A 46 -27.61 -6.30 10.05
N ALA A 47 -28.66 -5.49 9.86
CA ALA A 47 -29.60 -5.11 10.92
C ALA A 47 -28.88 -4.59 12.19
N PHE A 48 -27.78 -3.86 11.98
CA PHE A 48 -26.89 -3.32 13.02
C PHE A 48 -26.17 -4.36 13.89
N THR A 49 -26.30 -5.67 13.62
CA THR A 49 -25.57 -6.72 14.34
C THR A 49 -24.04 -6.61 14.16
N ALA A 50 -23.58 -6.02 13.05
CA ALA A 50 -22.15 -5.73 12.84
C ALA A 50 -21.52 -4.84 13.90
N LEU A 51 -22.28 -4.05 14.67
CA LEU A 51 -21.72 -3.24 15.74
C LEU A 51 -21.00 -4.09 16.80
N PHE A 52 -21.43 -5.35 17.02
CA PHE A 52 -20.79 -6.28 17.96
C PHE A 52 -19.45 -6.83 17.47
N PHE A 53 -19.19 -6.80 16.17
CA PHE A 53 -17.96 -7.30 15.54
C PHE A 53 -17.35 -6.26 14.58
N LEU A 54 -17.57 -4.97 14.87
CA LEU A 54 -17.19 -3.86 14.01
C LEU A 54 -15.69 -3.83 13.67
N PRO A 55 -14.75 -4.10 14.61
CA PRO A 55 -13.33 -4.18 14.28
C PRO A 55 -13.02 -5.27 13.25
N LEU A 56 -13.66 -6.45 13.38
CA LEU A 56 -13.49 -7.55 12.43
C LEU A 56 -14.06 -7.19 11.06
N LEU A 57 -15.26 -6.60 11.01
CA LEU A 57 -15.86 -6.13 9.77
C LEU A 57 -14.95 -5.10 9.08
N TYR A 58 -14.44 -4.11 9.84
CA TYR A 58 -13.52 -3.11 9.30
C TYR A 58 -12.26 -3.75 8.73
N LEU A 59 -11.64 -4.69 9.44
CA LEU A 59 -10.45 -5.41 8.97
C LEU A 59 -10.73 -6.17 7.66
N THR A 60 -11.85 -6.89 7.59
CA THR A 60 -12.25 -7.62 6.37
C THR A 60 -12.50 -6.68 5.20
N VAL A 61 -13.22 -5.57 5.41
CA VAL A 61 -13.48 -4.57 4.38
C VAL A 61 -12.18 -3.90 3.93
N ASN A 62 -11.29 -3.53 4.86
CA ASN A 62 -10.00 -2.93 4.55
C ASN A 62 -9.13 -3.87 3.71
N PHE A 63 -9.09 -5.15 4.10
CA PHE A 63 -8.35 -6.17 3.38
C PHE A 63 -8.88 -6.33 1.95
N ALA A 64 -10.20 -6.53 1.80
CA ALA A 64 -10.82 -6.69 0.49
C ALA A 64 -10.62 -5.45 -0.40
N TYR A 65 -10.85 -4.25 0.14
CA TYR A 65 -10.65 -2.98 -0.56
C TYR A 65 -9.20 -2.84 -1.07
N ARG A 66 -8.20 -3.02 -0.19
CA ARG A 66 -6.79 -2.87 -0.56
C ARG A 66 -6.38 -3.95 -1.55
N TRP A 67 -6.75 -5.21 -1.32
CA TRP A 67 -6.39 -6.31 -2.21
C TRP A 67 -6.96 -6.10 -3.61
N MET A 68 -8.25 -5.79 -3.75
CA MET A 68 -8.89 -5.58 -5.06
C MET A 68 -8.31 -4.36 -5.80
N THR A 69 -8.10 -3.25 -5.10
CA THR A 69 -7.56 -2.03 -5.73
C THR A 69 -6.10 -2.19 -6.16
N LEU A 70 -5.27 -2.79 -5.31
CA LEU A 70 -3.88 -3.10 -5.65
C LEU A 70 -3.78 -4.12 -6.79
N SER A 71 -4.60 -5.16 -6.80
CA SER A 71 -4.60 -6.16 -7.90
C SER A 71 -5.00 -5.55 -9.24
N GLY A 72 -5.89 -4.55 -9.24
CA GLY A 72 -6.41 -3.96 -10.48
C GLY A 72 -5.52 -2.88 -11.10
N LYS A 73 -4.91 -2.01 -10.27
CA LYS A 73 -4.15 -0.84 -10.77
C LYS A 73 -2.78 -0.67 -10.11
N SER A 74 -2.32 -1.66 -9.35
CA SER A 74 -1.11 -1.56 -8.52
C SER A 74 -1.11 -0.36 -7.57
N ALA A 75 -2.30 0.15 -7.23
CA ALA A 75 -2.49 1.33 -6.42
C ALA A 75 -3.90 1.34 -5.83
N THR A 76 -4.01 1.68 -4.55
CA THR A 76 -5.31 1.99 -3.92
C THR A 76 -5.89 3.29 -4.47
N PHE A 77 -7.14 3.62 -4.16
CA PHE A 77 -7.70 4.90 -4.61
C PHE A 77 -6.97 6.10 -3.99
N GLY A 78 -6.58 6.04 -2.72
CA GLY A 78 -5.74 7.08 -2.11
C GLY A 78 -4.40 7.23 -2.82
N MET A 79 -3.74 6.12 -3.17
CA MET A 79 -2.47 6.14 -3.90
C MET A 79 -2.62 6.73 -5.31
N ARG A 80 -3.73 6.44 -5.98
CA ARG A 80 -4.06 7.02 -7.29
C ARG A 80 -4.23 8.54 -7.22
N LEU A 81 -4.88 9.04 -6.17
CA LEU A 81 -5.00 10.49 -5.95
C LEU A 81 -3.65 11.14 -5.66
N ALA A 82 -2.77 10.43 -4.95
CA ALA A 82 -1.40 10.87 -4.68
C ALA A 82 -0.42 10.61 -5.83
N ALA A 83 -0.90 10.15 -7.00
CA ALA A 83 -0.11 9.86 -8.20
C ALA A 83 1.06 8.88 -7.96
N ILE A 84 0.88 7.89 -7.08
CA ILE A 84 1.85 6.81 -6.83
C ILE A 84 1.26 5.44 -7.14
N GLU A 85 2.15 4.49 -7.48
CA GLU A 85 1.80 3.10 -7.70
C GLU A 85 2.93 2.17 -7.27
N PHE A 86 2.60 0.93 -6.93
CA PHE A 86 3.58 -0.09 -6.61
C PHE A 86 4.11 -0.81 -7.84
N ARG A 87 5.33 -1.31 -7.74
CA ARG A 87 6.01 -2.14 -8.72
C ARG A 87 6.72 -3.30 -8.03
N ARG A 88 6.71 -4.46 -8.68
CA ARG A 88 7.47 -5.65 -8.28
C ARG A 88 8.95 -5.49 -8.66
N ALA A 89 9.81 -6.37 -8.15
CA ALA A 89 11.24 -6.38 -8.44
C ALA A 89 11.57 -6.48 -9.94
N ASP A 90 10.68 -7.06 -10.75
CA ASP A 90 10.78 -7.18 -12.21
C ASP A 90 10.16 -5.99 -12.97
N GLY A 91 9.79 -4.90 -12.28
CA GLY A 91 9.20 -3.69 -12.86
C GLY A 91 7.71 -3.83 -13.21
N GLN A 92 7.12 -5.02 -13.08
CA GLN A 92 5.72 -5.24 -13.39
C GLN A 92 4.80 -4.65 -12.30
N PRO A 93 3.54 -4.29 -12.64
CA PRO A 93 2.55 -3.97 -11.64
C PRO A 93 2.25 -5.19 -10.76
N PHE A 94 1.60 -4.97 -9.62
CA PHE A 94 1.17 -6.06 -8.75
C PHE A 94 0.17 -6.95 -9.47
N ASP A 95 0.48 -8.25 -9.50
CA ASP A 95 -0.53 -9.28 -9.69
C ASP A 95 -1.35 -9.48 -8.39
N SER A 96 -2.41 -10.26 -8.50
CA SER A 96 -3.31 -10.53 -7.37
C SER A 96 -2.62 -11.20 -6.18
N GLY A 97 -1.64 -12.08 -6.43
CA GLY A 97 -0.90 -12.78 -5.38
C GLY A 97 -0.01 -11.83 -4.58
N THR A 98 0.75 -11.00 -5.28
CA THR A 98 1.59 -9.97 -4.67
C THR A 98 0.74 -8.94 -3.91
N ALA A 99 -0.39 -8.53 -4.48
CA ALA A 99 -1.33 -7.63 -3.81
C ALA A 99 -1.91 -8.24 -2.52
N ALA A 100 -2.26 -9.53 -2.53
CA ALA A 100 -2.73 -10.24 -1.35
C ALA A 100 -1.64 -10.30 -0.27
N LEU A 101 -0.42 -10.72 -0.63
CA LEU A 101 0.71 -10.81 0.30
C LEU A 101 1.08 -9.45 0.88
N HIS A 102 1.08 -8.40 0.07
CA HIS A 102 1.33 -7.05 0.54
C HIS A 102 0.24 -6.58 1.51
N THR A 103 -1.03 -6.84 1.18
CA THR A 103 -2.15 -6.49 2.06
C THR A 103 -2.12 -7.27 3.38
N LEU A 104 -1.73 -8.56 3.36
CA LEU A 104 -1.52 -9.37 4.56
C LEU A 104 -0.38 -8.82 5.40
N GLY A 105 0.76 -8.49 4.79
CA GLY A 105 1.91 -7.90 5.49
C GLY A 105 1.56 -6.55 6.13
N TYR A 106 0.76 -5.72 5.45
CA TYR A 106 0.21 -4.49 6.02
C TYR A 106 -0.74 -4.78 7.20
N ALA A 107 -1.66 -5.74 7.08
CA ALA A 107 -2.60 -6.09 8.15
C ALA A 107 -1.87 -6.60 9.40
N ILE A 108 -0.85 -7.44 9.22
CA ILE A 108 0.03 -7.90 10.31
C ILE A 108 0.78 -6.71 10.90
N SER A 109 1.36 -5.85 10.07
CA SER A 109 2.07 -4.66 10.56
C SER A 109 1.14 -3.77 11.39
N MET A 110 -0.13 -3.64 11.00
CA MET A 110 -1.10 -2.85 11.75
C MET A 110 -1.61 -3.51 13.03
N ALA A 111 -1.55 -4.84 13.13
CA ALA A 111 -1.88 -5.56 14.35
C ALA A 111 -0.80 -5.39 15.45
N PHE A 112 0.42 -5.00 15.10
CA PHE A 112 1.55 -4.90 16.03
C PHE A 112 2.27 -3.55 15.93
N VAL A 113 2.49 -2.88 17.06
CA VAL A 113 3.12 -1.55 17.08
C VAL A 113 4.56 -1.58 16.53
N LEU A 114 5.36 -2.58 16.90
CA LEU A 114 6.79 -2.61 16.53
C LEU A 114 7.04 -2.74 15.01
N PRO A 115 6.42 -3.70 14.28
CA PRO A 115 6.54 -3.76 12.82
C PRO A 115 6.08 -2.48 12.13
N GLN A 116 5.01 -1.84 12.63
CA GLN A 116 4.51 -0.60 12.03
C GLN A 116 5.52 0.55 12.18
N VAL A 117 6.08 0.73 13.39
CA VAL A 117 7.08 1.78 13.64
C VAL A 117 8.33 1.54 12.79
N LEU A 118 8.80 0.29 12.71
CA LEU A 118 9.93 -0.08 11.86
C LEU A 118 9.64 0.23 10.39
N SER A 119 8.45 -0.10 9.90
CA SER A 119 8.04 0.19 8.52
C SER A 119 8.08 1.68 8.21
N ILE A 120 7.54 2.53 9.09
CA ILE A 120 7.58 3.99 8.92
C ILE A 120 9.02 4.51 8.92
N PHE A 121 9.86 4.03 9.84
CA PHE A 121 11.27 4.39 9.88
C PHE A 121 11.99 4.05 8.57
N MET A 122 11.79 2.83 8.06
CA MET A 122 12.36 2.40 6.78
C MET A 122 11.87 3.26 5.61
N MET A 123 10.61 3.68 5.61
CA MET A 123 10.05 4.54 4.56
C MET A 123 10.64 5.95 4.56
N ILE A 124 10.98 6.50 5.73
CA ILE A 124 11.52 7.87 5.84
C ILE A 124 13.01 7.90 5.50
N PHE A 125 13.78 6.91 5.95
CA PHE A 125 15.24 6.93 5.82
C PHE A 125 15.78 6.07 4.67
N GLY A 126 14.96 5.21 4.07
CA GLY A 126 15.36 4.32 2.99
C GLY A 126 15.39 5.02 1.62
N PRO A 127 16.36 4.69 0.74
CA PRO A 127 16.55 5.35 -0.55
C PRO A 127 15.38 5.17 -1.53
N ARG A 128 14.57 4.11 -1.34
CA ARG A 128 13.40 3.79 -2.18
C ARG A 128 12.07 4.04 -1.47
N GLY A 129 12.07 4.59 -0.25
CA GLY A 129 10.85 4.81 0.54
C GLY A 129 10.04 3.52 0.83
N GLN A 130 10.72 2.39 0.95
CA GLN A 130 10.13 1.07 1.18
C GLN A 130 9.78 0.90 2.67
N GLY A 131 8.60 0.37 2.94
CA GLY A 131 8.24 -0.13 4.27
C GLY A 131 8.71 -1.57 4.48
N LEU A 132 8.49 -2.09 5.68
CA LEU A 132 8.94 -3.43 6.06
C LEU A 132 8.42 -4.50 5.09
N THR A 133 7.11 -4.50 4.83
CA THR A 133 6.47 -5.44 3.88
C THR A 133 7.00 -5.28 2.46
N ASP A 134 7.32 -4.05 2.05
CA ASP A 134 7.82 -3.77 0.71
C ASP A 134 9.20 -4.40 0.50
N THR A 135 10.08 -4.24 1.49
CA THR A 135 11.42 -4.84 1.49
C THR A 135 11.35 -6.36 1.48
N VAL A 136 10.48 -6.97 2.30
CA VAL A 136 10.28 -8.43 2.33
C VAL A 136 9.79 -8.96 0.98
N LEU A 137 8.88 -8.26 0.32
CA LEU A 137 8.33 -8.67 -0.98
C LEU A 137 9.16 -8.22 -2.19
N GLY A 138 10.22 -7.44 -2.00
CA GLY A 138 11.00 -6.84 -3.10
C GLY A 138 10.17 -5.89 -3.97
N THR A 139 9.20 -5.19 -3.37
CA THR A 139 8.31 -4.25 -4.06
C THR A 139 8.66 -2.81 -3.73
N VAL A 140 8.33 -1.87 -4.60
CA VAL A 140 8.60 -0.44 -4.40
C VAL A 140 7.41 0.41 -4.81
N ALA A 141 7.17 1.51 -4.11
CA ALA A 141 6.23 2.53 -4.57
C ALA A 141 7.00 3.60 -5.36
N VAL A 142 6.46 3.99 -6.51
CA VAL A 142 7.06 4.99 -7.41
C VAL A 142 6.04 6.03 -7.84
N ASN A 143 6.51 7.23 -8.19
CA ASN A 143 5.71 8.27 -8.80
C ASN A 143 5.24 7.85 -10.19
N ARG A 144 3.92 7.77 -10.41
CA ARG A 144 3.31 7.34 -11.69
C ARG A 144 3.69 8.27 -12.85
N VAL A 145 3.81 9.57 -12.58
CA VAL A 145 4.00 10.58 -13.63
C VAL A 145 5.37 10.46 -14.31
N ALA A 146 6.32 9.79 -13.66
CA ALA A 146 7.68 9.66 -14.15
C ALA A 146 7.90 8.45 -15.09
N ARG A 147 6.85 7.69 -15.45
CA ARG A 147 6.93 6.40 -16.19
C ARG A 147 8.13 6.22 -17.14
N PHE A 148 8.92 5.17 -16.86
CA PHE A 148 10.03 4.62 -17.62
C PHE A 148 9.61 3.33 -18.34
#